data_AF-A0A1V5CZY2-F1
#
_entry.id   AF-A0A1V5CZY2-F1
#
_cell.length_a   1.000
_cell.length_b   1.000
_cell.length_c   1.000
_cell.angle_alpha   90.00
_cell.angle_beta   90.00
_cell.angle_gamma   90.00
#
_symmetry.space_group_name_H-M   'P 1'
#
loop_
_entity.id
_entity.type
_entity.pdbx_description
1 polymer ?
#
loop_
_entity_poly.entity_id
_entity_poly.type
_entity_poly.pdbx_seq_one_letter_code
_entity_poly.pdbx_strand_id
1 'polypeptide(L)'
;MDVQGRFHDILEAASLLSSSTLPGKVIEMVLNDLSERLGKRARCAFLEGDDLKLRFWAGDHVCPIEGIQIHKDSIVWDAVKKGAAVNLTDPHQTNGYTHSLSAPIKIKAIIPLSYVDPMTQQKKQLGVLIVDSGEAGVPISEEDFQYLQVIGQLISAIIERAKLVEQLMASCSRQESILMETTHNFRNRIVVIAGFSRQIAQMAQGTKLAEKAALLQEEVKELESNLAVFERYMSLKT
;
A
#
# COMPACT_ATOMS: atom_id res chain seq x y z
N MET A 1 -39.09 -5.42 8.77
CA MET A 1 -37.82 -6.05 8.36
C MET A 1 -37.43 -5.39 7.06
N ASP A 2 -36.48 -4.46 7.14
CA ASP A 2 -36.03 -3.70 5.98
C ASP A 2 -34.63 -4.17 5.59
N VAL A 3 -34.57 -4.86 4.45
CA VAL A 3 -33.32 -5.42 3.89
C VAL A 3 -32.51 -4.32 3.20
N GLN A 4 -33.11 -3.18 2.87
CA GLN A 4 -32.44 -2.07 2.17
C GLN A 4 -31.49 -1.27 3.07
N GLY A 5 -31.77 -1.16 4.38
CA GLY A 5 -30.88 -0.47 5.33
C GLY A 5 -29.58 -1.23 5.65
N ARG A 6 -29.60 -2.58 5.65
CA ARG A 6 -28.47 -3.41 6.14
C ARG A 6 -27.20 -3.36 5.28
N PHE A 7 -27.33 -3.01 4.00
CA PHE A 7 -26.24 -2.93 3.03
C PHE A 7 -25.88 -1.49 2.64
N HIS A 8 -26.60 -0.48 3.14
CA HIS A 8 -26.29 0.91 2.84
C HIS A 8 -24.90 1.28 3.35
N ASP A 9 -24.57 0.88 4.58
CA ASP A 9 -23.25 1.12 5.19
C ASP A 9 -22.12 0.41 4.44
N ILE A 10 -22.38 -0.78 3.86
CA ILE A 10 -21.39 -1.48 3.00
C ILE A 10 -21.16 -0.70 1.70
N LEU A 11 -22.23 -0.18 1.10
CA LEU A 11 -22.15 0.61 -0.13
C LEU A 11 -21.56 2.00 0.11
N GLU A 12 -21.83 2.60 1.27
CA GLU A 12 -21.27 3.87 1.70
C GLU A 12 -19.80 3.73 2.05
N ALA A 13 -19.43 2.69 2.82
CA ALA A 13 -18.05 2.28 3.00
C ALA A 13 -17.40 2.13 1.62
N ALA A 14 -17.91 1.24 0.74
CA ALA A 14 -17.39 0.99 -0.61
C ALA A 14 -17.25 2.26 -1.49
N SER A 15 -18.21 3.18 -1.41
CA SER A 15 -18.18 4.47 -2.11
C SER A 15 -17.06 5.37 -1.58
N LEU A 16 -16.90 5.44 -0.26
CA LEU A 16 -15.81 6.16 0.40
C LEU A 16 -14.45 5.46 0.18
N LEU A 17 -14.43 4.12 0.03
CA LEU A 17 -13.24 3.32 -0.36
C LEU A 17 -12.75 3.70 -1.76
N SER A 18 -13.65 4.10 -2.64
CA SER A 18 -13.32 4.43 -4.02
C SER A 18 -12.61 5.80 -4.17
N SER A 19 -12.84 6.72 -3.22
CA SER A 19 -12.53 8.15 -3.33
C SER A 19 -11.38 8.65 -2.45
N SER A 20 -10.95 7.90 -1.43
CA SER A 20 -9.87 8.33 -0.52
C SER A 20 -8.48 7.87 -0.97
N THR A 21 -7.51 8.79 -0.92
CA THR A 21 -6.07 8.54 -1.20
C THR A 21 -5.27 8.08 0.02
N LEU A 22 -5.88 8.04 1.22
CA LEU A 22 -5.20 7.69 2.47
C LEU A 22 -5.88 6.48 3.13
N PRO A 23 -5.30 5.27 3.00
CA PRO A 23 -5.89 4.03 3.52
C PRO A 23 -6.18 4.07 5.02
N GLY A 24 -5.33 4.75 5.81
CA GLY A 24 -5.49 4.86 7.26
C GLY A 24 -6.80 5.52 7.67
N LYS A 25 -7.15 6.66 7.08
CA LYS A 25 -8.41 7.38 7.40
C LYS A 25 -9.65 6.55 7.08
N VAL A 26 -9.57 5.76 6.01
CA VAL A 26 -10.67 4.89 5.58
C VAL A 26 -10.85 3.75 6.57
N ILE A 27 -9.73 3.14 7.02
CA ILE A 27 -9.77 2.09 8.05
C ILE A 27 -10.36 2.64 9.34
N GLU A 28 -9.95 3.83 9.79
CA GLU A 28 -10.52 4.47 11.00
C GLU A 28 -12.02 4.68 10.88
N MET A 29 -12.49 5.19 9.74
CA MET A 29 -13.91 5.41 9.48
C MET A 29 -14.71 4.11 9.50
N VAL A 30 -14.21 3.06 8.84
CA VAL A 30 -14.85 1.73 8.86
C VAL A 30 -14.90 1.17 10.28
N LEU A 31 -13.84 1.35 11.08
CA LEU A 31 -13.84 0.90 12.47
C LEU A 31 -14.85 1.66 13.33
N ASN A 32 -14.98 2.97 13.15
CA ASN A 32 -15.97 3.78 13.86
C ASN A 32 -17.40 3.33 13.51
N ASP A 33 -17.69 3.14 12.23
CA ASP A 33 -18.99 2.63 11.76
C ASP A 33 -19.30 1.24 12.35
N LEU A 34 -18.33 0.33 12.33
CA LEU A 34 -18.46 -0.98 12.98
C LEU A 34 -18.77 -0.87 14.47
N SER A 35 -18.11 0.07 15.14
CA SER A 35 -18.25 0.27 16.58
C SER A 35 -19.64 0.80 16.95
N GLU A 36 -20.11 1.81 16.22
CA GLU A 36 -21.45 2.39 16.36
C GLU A 36 -22.54 1.38 16.04
N ARG A 37 -22.43 0.68 14.90
CA ARG A 37 -23.44 -0.26 14.41
C ARG A 37 -23.59 -1.48 15.32
N LEU A 38 -22.48 -2.05 15.79
CA LEU A 38 -22.52 -3.27 16.59
C LEU A 38 -22.60 -2.99 18.10
N GLY A 39 -22.38 -1.73 18.52
CA GLY A 39 -22.19 -1.39 19.94
C GLY A 39 -20.99 -2.14 20.55
N LYS A 40 -19.99 -2.47 19.72
CA LYS A 40 -18.79 -3.24 20.07
C LYS A 40 -17.56 -2.40 19.83
N ARG A 41 -16.41 -2.85 20.31
CA ARG A 41 -15.12 -2.22 20.03
C ARG A 41 -14.47 -2.90 18.85
N ALA A 42 -13.87 -2.12 17.96
CA ALA A 42 -13.27 -2.61 16.72
C ALA A 42 -11.82 -2.15 16.62
N ARG A 43 -10.92 -3.03 16.19
CA ARG A 43 -9.47 -2.78 16.16
C ARG A 43 -8.84 -3.44 14.96
N CYS A 44 -7.89 -2.77 14.32
CA CYS A 44 -7.06 -3.35 13.28
C CYS A 44 -5.59 -3.38 13.71
N ALA A 45 -4.97 -4.53 13.48
CA ALA A 45 -3.53 -4.69 13.58
C ALA A 45 -2.95 -5.13 12.25
N PHE A 46 -1.79 -4.58 11.89
CA PHE A 46 -1.13 -4.82 10.61
C PHE A 46 0.27 -5.40 10.83
N LEU A 47 0.70 -6.21 9.87
CA LEU A 47 2.05 -6.77 9.85
C LEU A 47 3.04 -5.66 9.48
N GLU A 48 3.97 -5.41 10.39
CA GLU A 48 5.10 -4.51 10.24
C GLU A 48 6.39 -5.33 10.46
N GLY A 49 7.01 -5.76 9.36
CA GLY A 49 8.07 -6.76 9.43
C GLY A 49 7.52 -8.11 9.91
N ASP A 50 8.11 -8.65 10.97
CA ASP A 50 7.73 -9.94 11.56
C ASP A 50 6.76 -9.80 12.74
N ASP A 51 6.24 -8.60 12.99
CA ASP A 51 5.38 -8.28 14.13
C ASP A 51 4.03 -7.73 13.68
N LEU A 52 2.99 -8.09 14.42
CA LEU A 52 1.63 -7.63 14.22
C LEU A 52 1.36 -6.51 15.22
N LYS A 53 1.18 -5.29 14.72
CA LYS A 53 1.00 -4.10 15.56
C LYS A 53 -0.38 -3.52 15.40
N LEU A 54 -1.04 -3.31 16.54
CA LEU A 54 -2.32 -2.65 16.62
C LEU A 54 -2.14 -1.15 16.37
N ARG A 55 -2.78 -0.64 15.34
CA ARG A 55 -2.60 0.74 14.86
C ARG A 55 -3.89 1.55 14.82
N PHE A 56 -5.03 0.90 14.65
CA PHE A 56 -6.31 1.57 14.50
C PHE A 56 -7.34 0.93 15.44
N TRP A 57 -8.21 1.77 16.00
CA TRP A 57 -9.23 1.34 16.94
C TRP A 57 -10.42 2.29 16.94
N ALA A 58 -11.56 1.77 17.38
CA ALA A 58 -12.79 2.50 17.60
C ALA A 58 -13.54 1.93 18.82
N GLY A 59 -14.28 2.79 19.50
CA GLY A 59 -14.94 2.53 20.79
C GLY A 59 -14.03 2.80 21.99
N ASP A 60 -14.51 2.47 23.19
CA ASP A 60 -13.83 2.76 24.46
C ASP A 60 -12.54 1.94 24.64
N HIS A 61 -11.44 2.49 24.12
CA HIS A 61 -10.09 1.95 24.20
C HIS A 61 -9.08 2.99 24.65
N VAL A 62 -8.22 2.59 25.59
CA VAL A 62 -6.96 3.30 25.88
C VAL A 62 -5.86 2.57 25.11
N CYS A 63 -5.42 3.13 23.99
CA CYS A 63 -4.31 2.58 23.20
C CYS A 63 -3.19 3.63 23.08
N PRO A 64 -1.92 3.27 23.35
CA PRO A 64 -0.80 4.18 23.15
C PRO A 64 -0.62 4.51 21.67
N ILE A 65 -0.13 5.74 21.40
CA ILE A 65 0.09 6.29 20.06
C ILE A 65 1.07 5.43 19.24
N GLU A 66 2.03 4.77 19.89
CA GLU A 66 3.01 3.90 19.24
C GLU A 66 2.42 2.55 18.80
N GLY A 67 1.16 2.26 19.17
CA GLY A 67 0.50 0.99 18.95
C GLY A 67 0.87 -0.07 19.98
N ILE A 68 0.20 -1.22 19.90
CA ILE A 68 0.43 -2.37 20.78
C ILE A 68 0.88 -3.56 19.94
N GLN A 69 2.04 -4.13 20.27
CA GLN A 69 2.49 -5.37 19.64
C GLN A 69 1.63 -6.54 20.13
N ILE A 70 1.08 -7.29 19.18
CA ILE A 70 0.33 -8.51 19.47
C ILE A 70 1.32 -9.64 19.77
N HIS A 71 1.13 -10.29 20.90
CA HIS A 71 1.96 -11.40 21.36
C HIS A 71 1.88 -12.57 20.37
N LYS A 72 3.02 -13.18 20.04
CA LYS A 72 3.11 -14.26 19.03
C LYS A 72 2.38 -15.53 19.46
N ASP A 73 2.28 -15.76 20.77
CA ASP A 73 1.49 -16.86 21.36
C ASP A 73 0.03 -16.48 21.67
N SER A 74 -0.48 -15.40 21.07
CA SER A 74 -1.89 -15.03 21.22
C SER A 74 -2.77 -15.78 20.22
N ILE A 75 -4.04 -15.98 20.58
CA ILE A 75 -5.04 -16.55 19.67
C ILE A 75 -5.24 -15.70 18.40
N VAL A 76 -4.99 -14.39 18.51
CA VAL A 76 -5.04 -13.47 17.37
C VAL A 76 -3.93 -13.80 16.37
N TRP A 77 -2.72 -14.03 16.88
CA TRP A 77 -1.59 -14.43 16.04
C TRP A 77 -1.82 -15.79 15.38
N ASP A 78 -2.35 -16.76 16.13
CA ASP A 78 -2.68 -18.08 15.60
C ASP A 78 -3.70 -18.01 14.46
N ALA A 79 -4.76 -17.21 14.62
CA ALA A 79 -5.76 -16.99 13.57
C ALA A 79 -5.15 -16.38 12.30
N VAL A 80 -4.25 -15.39 12.43
CA VAL A 80 -3.53 -14.80 11.29
C VAL A 80 -2.63 -15.83 10.61
N LYS A 81 -1.87 -16.61 11.39
CA LYS A 81 -0.98 -17.65 10.86
C LYS A 81 -1.74 -18.72 10.09
N LYS A 82 -2.89 -19.16 10.61
CA LYS A 82 -3.79 -20.12 9.95
C LYS A 82 -4.58 -19.50 8.80
N GLY A 83 -4.75 -18.18 8.80
CA GLY A 83 -5.57 -17.46 7.83
C GLY A 83 -7.06 -17.80 7.93
N ALA A 84 -7.53 -18.24 9.11
CA ALA A 84 -8.90 -18.64 9.36
C ALA A 84 -9.56 -17.67 10.35
N ALA A 85 -10.76 -17.20 10.01
CA ALA A 85 -11.55 -16.35 10.90
C ALA A 85 -12.05 -17.17 12.10
N VAL A 86 -12.06 -16.56 13.29
CA VAL A 86 -12.45 -17.21 14.53
C VAL A 86 -13.44 -16.34 15.28
N ASN A 87 -14.59 -16.91 15.65
CA ASN A 87 -15.55 -16.28 16.56
C ASN A 87 -15.45 -16.93 17.94
N LEU A 88 -14.92 -16.21 18.92
CA LEU A 88 -14.78 -16.68 20.29
C LEU A 88 -15.99 -16.25 21.09
N THR A 89 -16.89 -17.20 21.35
CA THR A 89 -18.15 -17.00 22.06
C THR A 89 -18.11 -17.52 23.50
N ASP A 90 -17.14 -18.39 23.82
CA ASP A 90 -16.88 -18.92 25.17
C ASP A 90 -15.52 -18.42 25.70
N PRO A 91 -15.47 -17.80 26.89
CA PRO A 91 -14.22 -17.35 27.52
C PRO A 91 -13.12 -18.42 27.61
N HIS A 92 -13.48 -19.70 27.77
CA HIS A 92 -12.53 -20.80 27.91
C HIS A 92 -11.77 -21.14 26.61
N GLN A 93 -12.26 -20.71 25.45
CA GLN A 93 -11.59 -20.92 24.16
C GLN A 93 -10.25 -20.16 24.06
N THR A 94 -10.02 -19.20 24.95
CA THR A 94 -8.75 -18.46 25.03
C THR A 94 -7.76 -19.07 26.02
N ASN A 95 -8.13 -20.14 26.73
CA ASN A 95 -7.24 -20.78 27.69
C ASN A 95 -5.98 -21.32 26.99
N GLY A 96 -4.81 -21.02 27.57
CA GLY A 96 -3.51 -21.41 27.03
C GLY A 96 -2.89 -20.42 26.06
N TYR A 97 -3.59 -19.33 25.69
CA TYR A 97 -3.02 -18.25 24.89
C TYR A 97 -2.62 -17.05 25.74
N THR A 98 -1.55 -16.36 25.33
CA THR A 98 -1.09 -15.13 25.98
C THR A 98 -1.88 -13.93 25.46
N HIS A 99 -2.42 -13.11 26.38
CA HIS A 99 -3.14 -11.88 26.02
C HIS A 99 -2.17 -10.72 25.84
N SER A 100 -2.38 -9.91 24.79
CA SER A 100 -1.53 -8.75 24.48
C SER A 100 -1.97 -7.46 25.17
N LEU A 101 -3.19 -7.43 25.70
CA LEU A 101 -3.70 -6.32 26.50
C LEU A 101 -3.61 -6.65 27.98
N SER A 102 -3.46 -5.62 28.81
CA SER A 102 -3.43 -5.73 30.27
C SER A 102 -4.72 -6.33 30.84
N ALA A 103 -5.88 -5.93 30.31
CA ALA A 103 -7.16 -6.55 30.60
C ALA A 103 -7.49 -7.64 29.55
N PRO A 104 -7.60 -8.93 29.95
CA PRO A 104 -7.82 -10.01 29.00
C PRO A 104 -9.24 -10.01 28.46
N ILE A 105 -9.38 -9.72 27.17
CA ILE A 105 -10.65 -9.81 26.45
C ILE A 105 -10.78 -11.22 25.87
N LYS A 106 -11.72 -12.00 26.39
CA LYS A 106 -11.86 -13.41 26.04
C LYS A 106 -12.83 -13.64 24.88
N ILE A 107 -13.94 -12.91 24.85
CA ILE A 107 -14.98 -12.99 23.81
C ILE A 107 -14.69 -11.95 22.71
N LYS A 108 -14.45 -12.42 21.49
CA LYS A 108 -14.06 -11.58 20.35
C LYS A 108 -14.15 -12.34 19.03
N ALA A 109 -14.41 -11.61 17.95
CA ALA A 109 -14.23 -12.06 16.58
C ALA A 109 -12.84 -11.63 16.08
N ILE A 110 -12.19 -12.53 15.36
CA ILE A 110 -10.85 -12.34 14.82
C ILE A 110 -10.92 -12.68 13.33
N ILE A 111 -10.72 -11.68 12.47
CA ILE A 111 -10.84 -11.79 11.02
C ILE A 111 -9.46 -11.51 10.40
N PRO A 112 -8.72 -12.53 9.95
CA PRO A 112 -7.46 -12.34 9.25
C PRO A 112 -7.66 -11.54 7.96
N LEU A 113 -6.75 -10.60 7.72
CA LEU A 113 -6.74 -9.74 6.55
C LEU A 113 -5.62 -10.19 5.62
N SER A 114 -5.95 -10.45 4.35
CA SER A 114 -4.99 -10.95 3.37
C SER A 114 -5.45 -10.63 1.96
N TYR A 115 -4.51 -10.53 1.02
CA TYR A 115 -4.78 -10.36 -0.40
C TYR A 115 -3.92 -11.32 -1.22
N VAL A 116 -4.26 -11.50 -2.50
CA VAL A 116 -3.43 -12.27 -3.44
C VAL A 116 -2.63 -11.28 -4.25
N ASP A 117 -1.32 -11.31 -4.11
CA ASP A 117 -0.45 -10.43 -4.86
C ASP A 117 -0.56 -10.74 -6.37
N PRO A 118 -0.96 -9.78 -7.22
CA PRO A 118 -1.24 -10.04 -8.62
C PRO A 118 0.01 -10.43 -9.43
N MET A 119 1.20 -10.00 -8.99
CA MET A 119 2.46 -10.28 -9.68
C MET A 119 3.00 -11.67 -9.35
N THR A 120 2.85 -12.10 -8.09
CA THR A 120 3.43 -13.37 -7.60
C THR A 120 2.41 -14.48 -7.46
N GLN A 121 1.10 -14.17 -7.52
CA GLN A 121 -0.02 -15.07 -7.23
C GLN A 121 0.06 -15.69 -5.82
N GLN A 122 0.84 -15.08 -4.92
CA GLN A 122 1.00 -15.53 -3.55
C GLN A 122 0.03 -14.80 -2.64
N LYS A 123 -0.60 -15.55 -1.73
CA LYS A 123 -1.41 -14.97 -0.66
C LYS A 123 -0.49 -14.25 0.32
N LYS A 124 -0.65 -12.94 0.42
CA LYS A 124 0.07 -12.09 1.38
C LYS A 124 -0.84 -11.78 2.56
N GLN A 125 -0.36 -12.11 3.76
CA GLN A 125 -0.99 -11.67 5.00
C GLN A 125 -0.77 -10.18 5.19
N LEU A 126 -1.83 -9.47 5.56
CA LEU A 126 -1.81 -8.03 5.85
C LEU A 126 -1.87 -7.79 7.35
N GLY A 127 -2.70 -8.53 8.06
CA GLY A 127 -3.01 -8.25 9.44
C GLY A 127 -4.29 -8.91 9.90
N VAL A 128 -5.03 -8.23 10.77
CA VAL A 128 -6.23 -8.75 11.40
C VAL A 128 -7.18 -7.62 11.81
N LEU A 129 -8.48 -7.85 11.61
CA LEU A 129 -9.56 -7.11 12.22
C LEU A 129 -10.03 -7.88 13.47
N ILE A 130 -10.15 -7.18 14.59
CA ILE A 130 -10.56 -7.73 15.88
C ILE A 130 -11.76 -6.93 16.35
N VAL A 131 -12.86 -7.61 16.64
CA VAL A 131 -14.06 -6.99 17.21
C VAL A 131 -14.41 -7.68 18.51
N ASP A 132 -14.70 -6.90 19.55
CA ASP A 132 -14.96 -7.44 20.89
C ASP A 132 -15.95 -6.60 21.68
N SER A 133 -16.49 -7.21 22.74
CA SER A 133 -17.54 -6.60 23.57
C SER A 133 -17.02 -5.93 24.82
N GLY A 134 -15.70 -5.79 24.96
CA GLY A 134 -15.08 -5.37 26.20
C GLY A 134 -15.52 -6.18 27.41
N GLU A 135 -15.80 -5.47 28.50
CA GLU A 135 -16.21 -6.10 29.76
C GLU A 135 -17.65 -6.62 29.72
N ALA A 136 -18.46 -6.16 28.76
CA ALA A 136 -19.84 -6.61 28.63
C ALA A 136 -19.94 -8.11 28.31
N GLY A 137 -18.91 -8.70 27.70
CA GLY A 137 -18.82 -10.15 27.49
C GLY A 137 -19.92 -10.74 26.59
N VAL A 138 -20.65 -9.91 25.85
CA VAL A 138 -21.73 -10.38 24.96
C VAL A 138 -21.12 -11.05 23.74
N PRO A 139 -21.45 -12.31 23.41
CA PRO A 139 -20.96 -12.95 22.19
C PRO A 139 -21.31 -12.16 20.92
N ILE A 140 -20.49 -12.32 19.88
CA ILE A 140 -20.80 -11.79 18.54
C ILE A 140 -21.65 -12.83 17.84
N SER A 141 -22.80 -12.41 17.31
CA SER A 141 -23.74 -13.31 16.64
C SER A 141 -23.11 -13.88 15.36
N GLU A 142 -23.63 -15.00 14.87
CA GLU A 142 -23.14 -15.59 13.62
C GLU A 142 -23.40 -14.66 12.41
N GLU A 143 -24.53 -13.94 12.42
CA GLU A 143 -24.85 -12.94 11.40
C GLU A 143 -23.83 -11.79 11.40
N ASP A 144 -23.52 -11.23 12.58
CA ASP A 144 -22.50 -10.19 12.71
C ASP A 144 -21.11 -10.72 12.36
N PHE A 145 -20.80 -11.96 12.69
CA PHE A 145 -19.52 -12.57 12.36
C PHE A 145 -19.34 -12.70 10.84
N GLN A 146 -20.37 -13.12 10.11
CA GLN A 146 -20.37 -13.17 8.64
C GLN A 146 -20.23 -11.77 8.04
N TYR A 147 -20.94 -10.78 8.60
CA TYR A 147 -20.78 -9.38 8.22
C TYR A 147 -19.34 -8.91 8.39
N LEU A 148 -18.71 -9.20 9.53
CA LEU A 148 -17.31 -8.83 9.80
C LEU A 148 -16.31 -9.49 8.84
N GLN A 149 -16.60 -10.70 8.35
CA GLN A 149 -15.77 -11.34 7.32
C GLN A 149 -15.82 -10.55 6.00
N VAL A 150 -17.00 -10.09 5.59
CA VAL A 150 -17.16 -9.23 4.39
C VAL A 150 -16.40 -7.92 4.57
N ILE A 151 -16.52 -7.29 5.74
CA ILE A 151 -15.78 -6.06 6.05
C ILE A 151 -14.26 -6.31 6.01
N GLY A 152 -13.78 -7.43 6.55
CA GLY A 152 -12.37 -7.81 6.46
C GLY A 152 -11.87 -7.98 5.03
N GLN A 153 -12.69 -8.50 4.11
CA GLN A 153 -12.37 -8.58 2.69
C GLN A 153 -12.26 -7.18 2.06
N LEU A 154 -13.20 -6.28 2.39
CA LEU A 154 -13.17 -4.89 1.91
C LEU A 154 -11.92 -4.16 2.40
N ILE A 155 -11.58 -4.29 3.69
CA ILE A 155 -10.35 -3.71 4.27
C ILE A 155 -9.12 -4.23 3.53
N SER A 156 -9.06 -5.54 3.28
CA SER A 156 -7.94 -6.17 2.55
C SER A 156 -7.79 -5.60 1.14
N ALA A 157 -8.90 -5.41 0.42
CA ALA A 157 -8.90 -4.87 -0.94
C ALA A 157 -8.43 -3.40 -1.00
N ILE A 158 -8.78 -2.57 -0.02
CA ILE A 158 -8.30 -1.17 0.06
C ILE A 158 -6.78 -1.14 0.19
N ILE A 159 -6.25 -1.95 1.12
CA ILE A 159 -4.82 -1.98 1.41
C ILE A 159 -4.04 -2.53 0.23
N GLU A 160 -4.57 -3.57 -0.42
CA GLU A 160 -4.02 -4.07 -1.68
C GLU A 160 -3.94 -2.97 -2.73
N ARG A 161 -5.05 -2.27 -2.99
CA ARG A 161 -5.11 -1.18 -3.97
C ARG A 161 -4.09 -0.09 -3.65
N ALA A 162 -3.98 0.29 -2.38
CA ALA A 162 -3.02 1.30 -1.95
C ALA A 162 -1.57 0.88 -2.24
N LYS A 163 -1.22 -0.37 -1.91
CA LYS A 163 0.11 -0.93 -2.19
C LYS A 163 0.41 -0.96 -3.70
N LEU A 164 -0.58 -1.29 -4.53
CA LEU A 164 -0.41 -1.28 -5.99
C LEU A 164 -0.17 0.14 -6.52
N VAL A 165 -0.87 1.14 -5.99
CA VAL A 165 -0.65 2.55 -6.34
C VAL A 165 0.74 3.00 -5.91
N GLU A 166 1.18 2.67 -4.70
CA GLU A 166 2.53 2.99 -4.21
C GLU A 166 3.61 2.37 -5.10
N GLN A 167 3.46 1.09 -5.48
CA GLN A 167 4.38 0.41 -6.40
C GLN A 167 4.43 1.07 -7.77
N LEU A 168 3.27 1.48 -8.31
CA LEU A 168 3.18 2.18 -9.58
C LEU A 168 3.89 3.54 -9.52
N MET A 169 3.66 4.31 -8.45
CA MET A 169 4.32 5.60 -8.23
C MET A 169 5.84 5.44 -8.11
N ALA A 170 6.31 4.45 -7.36
CA ALA A 170 7.74 4.14 -7.24
C ALA A 170 8.36 3.75 -8.59
N SER A 171 7.64 2.97 -9.41
CA SER A 171 8.07 2.61 -10.76
C SER A 171 8.16 3.82 -11.68
N CYS A 172 7.17 4.72 -11.63
CA CYS A 172 7.15 5.96 -12.42
C CYS A 172 8.34 6.85 -12.06
N SER A 173 8.57 7.08 -10.76
CA SER A 173 9.70 7.87 -10.27
C SER A 173 11.06 7.26 -10.69
N ARG A 174 11.18 5.93 -10.66
CA ARG A 174 12.38 5.24 -11.16
C ARG A 174 12.59 5.44 -12.66
N GLN A 175 11.53 5.35 -13.46
CA GLN A 175 11.62 5.59 -14.90
C GLN A 175 12.05 7.02 -15.21
N GLU A 176 11.50 8.00 -14.50
CA GLU A 176 11.91 9.41 -14.62
C GLU A 176 13.40 9.59 -14.30
N SER A 177 13.89 9.00 -13.22
CA SER A 177 15.30 9.05 -12.85
C SER A 177 16.22 8.46 -13.93
N ILE A 178 15.86 7.29 -14.48
CA ILE A 178 16.63 6.66 -15.57
C ILE A 178 16.65 7.54 -16.82
N LEU A 179 15.51 8.14 -17.18
CA LEU A 179 15.40 9.01 -18.35
C LEU A 179 16.24 10.29 -18.18
N MET A 180 16.25 10.88 -16.99
CA MET A 180 17.09 12.04 -16.68
C MET A 180 18.58 11.72 -16.76
N GLU A 181 19.01 10.60 -16.17
CA GLU A 181 20.40 10.13 -16.24
C GLU A 181 20.81 9.85 -17.70
N THR A 182 19.94 9.21 -18.46
CA THR A 182 20.18 8.88 -19.86
C THR A 182 20.33 10.15 -20.71
N THR A 183 19.46 11.14 -20.49
CA THR A 183 19.52 12.45 -21.16
C THR A 183 20.84 13.16 -20.88
N HIS A 184 21.24 13.20 -19.61
CA HIS A 184 22.52 13.79 -19.19
C HIS A 184 23.71 13.08 -19.85
N ASN A 185 23.69 11.74 -19.90
CA ASN A 185 24.73 10.95 -20.55
C ASN A 185 24.80 11.20 -22.07
N PHE A 186 23.65 11.31 -22.75
CA PHE A 186 23.62 11.68 -24.16
C PHE A 186 24.19 13.08 -24.39
N ARG A 187 23.74 14.08 -23.63
CA ARG A 187 24.24 15.45 -23.73
C ARG A 187 25.77 15.50 -23.59
N ASN A 188 26.32 14.84 -22.58
CA ASN A 188 27.77 14.80 -22.36
C ASN A 188 28.52 14.16 -23.54
N ARG A 189 28.03 13.03 -24.06
CA ARG A 189 28.66 12.34 -25.20
C ARG A 189 28.58 13.17 -26.47
N ILE A 190 27.45 13.82 -26.74
CA ILE A 190 27.25 14.71 -27.88
C ILE A 190 28.24 15.88 -27.82
N VAL A 191 28.37 16.55 -26.66
CA VAL A 191 29.33 17.65 -26.47
C VAL A 191 30.78 17.20 -26.73
N VAL A 192 31.16 16.01 -26.25
CA VAL A 192 32.51 15.45 -26.49
C VAL A 192 32.74 15.16 -27.97
N ILE A 193 31.78 14.53 -28.66
CA ILE A 193 31.87 14.25 -30.10
C ILE A 193 31.95 15.57 -30.90
N ALA A 194 31.13 16.57 -30.55
CA ALA A 194 31.16 17.90 -31.14
C ALA A 194 32.56 18.54 -31.02
N GLY A 195 33.13 18.47 -29.82
CA GLY A 195 34.47 18.99 -29.51
C GLY A 195 35.56 18.34 -30.35
N PHE A 196 35.60 17.00 -30.39
CA PHE A 196 36.57 16.28 -31.22
C PHE A 196 36.38 16.54 -32.71
N SER A 197 35.13 16.55 -33.18
CA SER A 197 34.85 16.84 -34.58
C SER A 197 35.35 18.23 -35.00
N ARG A 198 35.19 19.23 -34.12
CA ARG A 198 35.72 20.58 -34.35
C ARG A 198 37.24 20.61 -34.40
N GLN A 199 37.90 19.91 -33.48
CA GLN A 199 39.36 19.82 -33.46
C GLN A 199 39.90 19.13 -34.73
N ILE A 200 39.29 18.02 -35.16
CA ILE A 200 39.69 17.31 -36.38
C ILE A 200 39.53 18.21 -37.62
N ALA A 201 38.41 18.92 -37.74
CA ALA A 201 38.17 19.85 -38.86
C ALA A 201 39.23 20.98 -38.91
N GLN A 202 39.66 21.48 -37.75
CA GLN A 202 40.69 22.51 -37.65
C GLN A 202 42.09 21.97 -37.97
N MET A 203 42.44 20.77 -37.52
CA MET A 203 43.77 20.18 -37.72
C MET A 203 43.98 19.62 -39.13
N ALA A 204 42.90 19.19 -39.80
CA ALA A 204 42.96 18.51 -41.09
C ALA A 204 42.53 19.39 -42.28
N GLN A 205 42.69 20.72 -42.16
CA GLN A 205 42.24 21.68 -43.17
C GLN A 205 42.71 21.34 -44.59
N GLY A 206 41.80 21.49 -45.56
CA GLY A 206 42.07 21.20 -46.98
C GLY A 206 42.12 19.70 -47.33
N THR A 207 41.85 18.81 -46.38
CA THR A 207 41.79 17.35 -46.62
C THR A 207 40.36 16.82 -46.61
N LYS A 208 40.16 15.64 -47.21
CA LYS A 208 38.89 14.88 -47.10
C LYS A 208 38.50 14.57 -45.64
N LEU A 209 39.45 14.56 -44.71
CA LEU A 209 39.17 14.34 -43.30
C LEU A 209 38.47 15.55 -42.67
N ALA A 210 38.81 16.78 -43.08
CA ALA A 210 38.10 17.98 -42.64
C ALA A 210 36.66 18.01 -43.17
N GLU A 211 36.41 17.58 -44.42
CA GLU A 211 35.05 17.46 -44.97
C GLU A 211 34.20 16.46 -44.17
N LYS A 212 34.76 15.29 -43.83
CA LYS A 212 34.07 14.30 -42.99
C LYS A 212 33.80 14.80 -41.57
N ALA A 213 34.74 15.56 -41.00
CA ALA A 213 34.54 16.18 -39.68
C ALA A 213 33.44 17.25 -39.74
N ALA A 214 33.37 18.06 -40.80
CA ALA A 214 32.27 19.00 -41.00
C ALA A 214 30.90 18.29 -41.09
N LEU A 215 30.81 17.18 -41.83
CA LEU A 215 29.60 16.35 -41.88
C LEU A 215 29.21 15.82 -40.50
N LEU A 216 30.17 15.33 -39.71
CA LEU A 216 29.92 14.87 -38.35
C LEU A 216 29.40 16.00 -37.43
N GLN A 217 29.80 17.26 -37.67
CA GLN A 217 29.26 18.40 -36.91
C GLN A 217 27.79 18.66 -37.21
N GLU A 218 27.35 18.51 -38.47
CA GLU A 218 25.92 18.65 -38.81
C GLU A 218 25.08 17.52 -38.20
N GLU A 219 25.57 16.27 -38.24
CA GLU A 219 24.90 15.14 -37.56
C GLU A 219 24.77 15.35 -36.04
N VAL A 220 25.83 15.89 -35.41
CA VAL A 220 25.81 16.25 -33.98
C VAL A 220 24.77 17.32 -33.69
N LYS A 221 24.64 18.33 -34.55
CA LYS A 221 23.65 19.41 -34.40
C LYS A 221 22.22 18.89 -34.56
N GLU A 222 22.00 17.94 -35.46
CA GLU A 222 20.70 17.26 -35.58
C GLU A 222 20.39 16.44 -34.32
N LEU A 223 21.37 15.72 -33.78
CA LEU A 223 21.25 14.99 -32.51
C LEU A 223 20.93 15.93 -31.32
N GLU A 224 21.57 17.10 -31.25
CA GLU A 224 21.26 18.12 -30.24
C GLU A 224 19.81 18.61 -30.34
N SER A 225 19.32 18.86 -31.56
CA SER A 225 17.93 19.25 -31.81
C SER A 225 16.95 18.17 -31.36
N ASN A 226 17.21 16.91 -31.73
CA ASN A 226 16.40 15.77 -31.33
C ASN A 226 16.39 15.57 -29.80
N LEU A 227 17.55 15.72 -29.14
CA LEU A 227 17.64 15.64 -27.69
C LEU A 227 16.86 16.78 -27.01
N ALA A 228 16.89 18.00 -27.55
CA ALA A 228 16.14 19.13 -27.02
C ALA A 228 14.62 18.98 -27.18
N VAL A 229 14.15 18.26 -28.20
CA VAL A 229 12.73 17.87 -28.35
C VAL A 229 12.37 16.82 -27.33
N PHE A 230 13.22 15.80 -27.16
CA PHE A 230 13.04 14.76 -26.15
C PHE A 230 12.94 15.33 -24.73
N GLU A 231 13.85 16.24 -24.36
CA GLU A 231 13.83 16.96 -23.08
C GLU A 231 12.54 17.74 -22.85
N ARG A 232 12.00 18.39 -23.90
CA ARG A 232 10.72 19.10 -23.82
C ARG A 232 9.57 18.17 -23.49
N TYR A 233 9.50 16.99 -24.11
CA TYR A 233 8.50 15.98 -23.77
C TYR A 233 8.59 15.49 -22.32
N MET A 234 9.81 15.43 -21.78
CA MET A 234 10.05 15.07 -20.39
C MET A 234 9.59 16.17 -19.41
N SER A 235 9.76 17.45 -19.77
CA SER A 235 9.39 18.60 -18.93
C SER A 235 7.90 18.95 -18.89
N LEU A 236 7.09 18.43 -19.81
CA LEU A 236 5.64 18.71 -19.89
C LEU A 236 4.78 17.91 -18.89
N LYS A 237 5.40 17.07 -18.03
CA LYS A 237 4.70 16.17 -17.09
C LYS A 237 4.92 16.47 -15.60
N THR A 238 5.66 17.52 -15.25
CA THR A 238 5.70 18.11 -13.89
C THR A 238 4.71 19.25 -13.78
#